data_AF-A0AA90NL42-F1
#
_entry.id   AF-A0AA90NL42-F1
#
_cell.length_a   1.000
_cell.length_b   1.000
_cell.length_c   1.000
_cell.angle_alpha   90.00
_cell.angle_beta   90.00
_cell.angle_gamma   90.00
#
_symmetry.space_group_name_H-M   'P 1'
#
loop_
_entity.id
_entity.type
_entity.pdbx_description
1 polymer ?
#
loop_
_entity_poly.entity_id
_entity_poly.type
_entity_poly.pdbx_seq_one_letter_code
_entity_poly.pdbx_strand_id
1 'polypeptide(L)'
;MNREIEQFIKRYLKEIEEDNAAIFAGAGLSAPAGFVNWKELLRPLVDELGLDIDKEQDLVSLAQYHHNENGRHRINQQLIDEISSNKDPTNSHRILSKLPISTYWTTNYDRLIEDALK
;
A
#
# COMPACT_ATOMS: atom_id res chain seq x y z
N MET A 1 -8.76 10.54 -24.62
CA MET A 1 -8.53 9.46 -23.64
C MET A 1 -8.29 8.17 -24.42
N ASN A 2 -7.48 7.23 -23.94
CA ASN A 2 -7.24 5.96 -24.66
C ASN A 2 -8.58 5.18 -24.77
N ARG A 3 -8.89 4.61 -25.93
CA ARG A 3 -10.09 3.80 -26.19
C ARG A 3 -10.24 2.66 -25.18
N GLU A 4 -9.13 2.06 -24.73
CA GLU A 4 -9.13 1.01 -23.71
C GLU A 4 -9.62 1.54 -22.35
N ILE A 5 -9.20 2.74 -21.96
CA ILE A 5 -9.61 3.39 -20.70
C ILE A 5 -11.10 3.70 -20.74
N GLU A 6 -11.62 4.21 -21.87
CA GLU A 6 -13.06 4.46 -22.02
C GLU A 6 -13.91 3.19 -21.89
N GLN A 7 -13.43 2.08 -22.45
CA GLN A 7 -14.09 0.78 -22.33
C GLN A 7 -14.05 0.26 -20.89
N PHE A 8 -12.91 0.42 -20.21
CA PHE A 8 -12.77 0.07 -18.80
C PHE A 8 -13.75 0.87 -17.93
N ILE A 9 -13.81 2.20 -18.09
CA ILE A 9 -14.72 3.06 -17.33
C ILE A 9 -16.16 2.61 -17.49
N LYS A 10 -16.61 2.36 -18.73
CA LYS A 10 -17.99 1.91 -19.00
C LYS A 10 -18.31 0.56 -18.35
N ARG A 11 -17.38 -0.40 -18.41
CA ARG A 11 -17.56 -1.73 -17.81
C ARG A 11 -17.55 -1.66 -16.30
N TYR A 12 -16.57 -0.97 -15.72
CA TYR A 12 -16.42 -0.89 -14.28
C TYR A 12 -17.55 -0.09 -13.63
N LEU A 13 -18.04 0.97 -14.29
CA LEU A 13 -19.24 1.69 -13.85
C LEU A 13 -20.45 0.77 -13.75
N LYS A 14 -20.65 -0.10 -14.75
CA LYS A 14 -21.75 -1.08 -14.72
C LYS A 14 -21.63 -2.02 -13.50
N GLU A 15 -20.44 -2.54 -13.22
CA GLU A 15 -20.23 -3.42 -12.05
C GLU A 15 -20.42 -2.69 -10.72
N ILE A 16 -20.09 -1.40 -10.66
CA ILE A 16 -20.38 -0.55 -9.48
C ILE A 16 -21.89 -0.38 -9.31
N GLU A 17 -22.64 -0.10 -10.39
CA GLU A 17 -24.10 0.05 -10.35
C GLU A 17 -24.82 -1.27 -10.02
N GLU A 18 -24.21 -2.42 -10.31
CA GLU A 18 -24.73 -3.77 -9.99
C GLU A 18 -24.25 -4.28 -8.60
N ASP A 19 -23.65 -3.43 -7.76
CA ASP A 19 -23.08 -3.78 -6.44
C ASP A 19 -22.07 -4.96 -6.48
N ASN A 20 -21.41 -5.16 -7.63
CA ASN A 20 -20.51 -6.28 -7.91
C ASN A 20 -19.03 -5.87 -8.00
N ALA A 21 -18.72 -4.62 -7.66
CA ALA A 21 -17.36 -4.09 -7.69
C ALA A 21 -16.64 -4.26 -6.34
N ALA A 22 -15.33 -4.54 -6.41
CA ALA A 22 -14.41 -4.49 -5.28
C ALA A 22 -13.14 -3.72 -5.67
N ILE A 23 -12.46 -3.17 -4.67
CA ILE A 23 -11.16 -2.53 -4.82
C ILE A 23 -10.09 -3.39 -4.15
N PHE A 24 -9.00 -3.65 -4.86
CA PHE A 24 -7.78 -4.21 -4.29
C PHE A 24 -6.68 -3.13 -4.32
N ALA A 25 -6.27 -2.64 -3.15
CA ALA A 25 -5.34 -1.54 -2.99
C ALA A 25 -3.99 -2.00 -2.43
N GLY A 26 -2.90 -1.71 -3.16
CA GLY A 26 -1.53 -1.88 -2.66
C GLY A 26 -0.92 -0.57 -2.18
N ALA A 27 0.37 -0.62 -1.78
CA ALA A 27 1.08 0.51 -1.18
C ALA A 27 1.13 1.76 -2.08
N GLY A 28 1.01 1.57 -3.40
CA GLY A 28 0.94 2.69 -4.36
C GLY A 28 -0.26 3.62 -4.17
N LEU A 29 -1.37 3.15 -3.56
CA LEU A 29 -2.51 4.02 -3.23
C LEU A 29 -2.17 5.01 -2.11
N SER A 30 -1.38 4.55 -1.12
CA SER A 30 -0.97 5.30 0.07
C SER A 30 0.33 6.09 -0.13
N ALA A 31 1.13 5.77 -1.15
CA ALA A 31 2.41 6.42 -1.42
C ALA A 31 2.31 7.97 -1.53
N PRO A 32 1.31 8.57 -2.20
CA PRO A 32 1.18 10.03 -2.24
C PRO A 32 0.82 10.67 -0.89
N ALA A 33 0.34 9.89 0.08
CA ALA A 33 0.14 10.35 1.46
C ALA A 33 1.48 10.42 2.24
N GLY A 34 2.58 9.98 1.62
CA GLY A 34 3.89 9.91 2.24
C GLY A 34 4.12 8.63 3.03
N PHE A 35 3.35 7.56 2.75
CA PHE A 35 3.73 6.21 3.16
C PHE A 35 4.83 5.68 2.26
N VAL A 36 5.84 5.07 2.85
CA VAL A 36 6.90 4.39 2.12
C VAL A 36 6.39 3.08 1.51
N ASN A 37 6.91 2.71 0.34
CA ASN A 37 6.67 1.38 -0.22
C ASN A 37 7.55 0.34 0.51
N TRP A 38 7.31 -0.96 0.26
CA TRP A 38 8.03 -2.04 0.95
C TRP A 38 9.56 -1.99 0.76
N LYS A 39 10.03 -1.50 -0.38
CA LYS A 39 11.45 -1.33 -0.66
C LYS A 39 12.03 -0.22 0.21
N GLU A 40 11.43 0.95 0.20
CA GLU A 40 11.87 2.07 1.03
C GLU A 40 11.75 1.77 2.53
N LEU A 41 10.73 1.01 2.95
CA LEU A 41 10.58 0.54 4.33
C LEU A 41 11.77 -0.30 4.78
N LEU A 42 12.28 -1.20 3.93
CA LEU A 42 13.38 -2.10 4.28
C LEU A 42 14.76 -1.49 4.07
N ARG A 43 14.89 -0.37 3.34
CA ARG A 43 16.19 0.23 2.98
C ARG A 43 17.13 0.42 4.20
N PRO A 44 16.70 0.99 5.33
CA PRO A 44 17.56 1.12 6.52
C PRO A 44 18.04 -0.24 7.07
N LEU A 45 17.20 -1.27 7.02
CA LEU A 45 17.55 -2.62 7.51
C LEU A 45 18.56 -3.32 6.61
N VAL A 46 18.45 -3.08 5.31
CA VAL A 46 19.36 -3.65 4.30
C VAL A 46 20.71 -2.93 4.34
N ASP A 47 20.71 -1.61 4.54
CA ASP A 47 21.92 -0.81 4.72
C ASP A 47 22.74 -1.27 5.93
N GLU A 48 22.07 -1.64 7.03
CA GLU A 48 22.71 -2.20 8.23
C GLU A 48 23.38 -3.56 8.00
N LEU A 49 22.88 -4.33 7.03
CA LEU A 49 23.47 -5.60 6.62
C LEU A 49 24.61 -5.42 5.59
N GLY A 50 24.90 -4.17 5.18
CA GLY A 50 25.88 -3.87 4.14
C GLY A 50 25.47 -4.33 2.74
N LEU A 51 24.17 -4.51 2.52
CA LEU A 51 23.59 -4.95 1.25
C LEU A 51 23.02 -3.75 0.47
N ASP A 52 22.76 -3.95 -0.82
CA ASP A 52 22.22 -2.90 -1.71
C ASP A 52 20.79 -3.28 -2.13
N ILE A 53 19.80 -2.61 -1.55
CA ILE A 53 18.39 -2.90 -1.81
C ILE A 53 17.98 -2.68 -3.27
N ASP A 54 18.73 -1.89 -4.03
CA ASP A 54 18.43 -1.64 -5.43
C ASP A 54 18.84 -2.80 -6.35
N LYS A 55 19.68 -3.72 -5.86
CA LYS A 55 20.09 -4.94 -6.56
C LYS A 55 19.25 -6.16 -6.18
N GLU A 56 18.54 -6.10 -5.06
CA GLU A 56 17.80 -7.22 -4.51
C GLU A 56 16.31 -7.17 -4.90
N GLN A 57 15.82 -8.25 -5.49
CA GLN A 57 14.43 -8.37 -5.93
C GLN A 57 13.54 -9.03 -4.88
N ASP A 58 14.12 -9.89 -4.03
CA ASP A 58 13.39 -10.63 -3.00
C ASP A 58 13.47 -9.95 -1.63
N LEU A 59 12.61 -8.94 -1.48
CA LEU A 59 12.46 -8.19 -0.25
C LEU A 59 11.98 -9.04 0.94
N VAL A 60 11.30 -10.18 0.68
CA VAL A 60 10.82 -11.08 1.73
C VAL A 60 11.99 -11.86 2.32
N SER A 61 12.84 -12.42 1.46
CA SER A 61 14.06 -13.12 1.87
C SER A 61 15.01 -12.19 2.63
N LEU A 62 15.15 -10.93 2.20
CA LEU A 62 15.93 -9.92 2.93
C LEU A 62 15.39 -9.64 4.32
N ALA A 63 14.08 -9.45 4.46
CA ALA A 63 13.46 -9.25 5.77
C ALA A 63 13.68 -10.46 6.69
N GLN A 64 13.63 -11.68 6.15
CA GLN A 64 13.92 -12.90 6.90
C GLN A 64 15.39 -13.00 7.30
N TYR A 65 16.31 -12.62 6.41
CA TYR A 65 17.73 -12.60 6.71
C TYR A 65 18.06 -11.60 7.82
N HIS A 66 17.53 -10.38 7.73
CA HIS A 66 17.63 -9.40 8.81
C HIS A 66 17.03 -9.93 10.13
N HIS A 67 15.87 -10.59 10.07
CA HIS A 67 15.24 -11.18 11.24
C HIS A 67 16.12 -12.24 11.92
N ASN A 68 16.84 -13.04 11.14
CA ASN A 68 17.74 -14.07 11.68
C ASN A 68 18.94 -13.46 12.42
N GLU A 69 19.50 -12.35 11.93
CA GLU A 69 20.67 -11.69 12.52
C GLU A 69 20.31 -10.78 13.71
N ASN A 70 19.21 -10.02 13.61
CA ASN A 70 18.89 -8.93 14.55
C ASN A 70 17.58 -9.13 15.33
N GLY A 71 16.89 -10.26 15.11
CA GLY A 71 15.59 -10.54 15.71
C GLY A 71 14.44 -9.72 15.10
N ARG A 72 13.22 -9.91 15.62
CA ARG A 72 12.00 -9.26 15.07
C ARG A 72 11.81 -7.80 15.47
N HIS A 73 12.45 -7.38 16.56
CA HIS A 73 12.10 -6.12 17.22
C HIS A 73 12.35 -4.91 16.32
N ARG A 74 13.49 -4.85 15.63
CA ARG A 74 13.86 -3.72 14.77
C ARG A 74 12.92 -3.56 13.57
N ILE A 75 12.60 -4.67 12.89
CA ILE A 75 11.63 -4.68 11.78
C ILE A 75 10.27 -4.18 12.25
N ASN A 76 9.80 -4.68 13.40
CA ASN A 76 8.52 -4.25 13.95
C ASN A 76 8.54 -2.78 14.35
N GLN A 77 9.62 -2.28 14.95
CA GLN A 77 9.74 -0.88 15.34
C GLN A 77 9.70 0.03 14.11
N GLN A 78 10.45 -0.31 13.06
CA GLN A 78 10.48 0.44 11.82
C GLN A 78 9.11 0.44 11.11
N LEU A 79 8.40 -0.69 11.15
CA LEU A 79 7.02 -0.80 10.67
C LEU A 79 6.07 0.09 11.48
N ILE A 80 6.19 0.09 12.81
CA ILE A 80 5.39 0.94 13.70
C ILE A 80 5.67 2.41 13.43
N ASP A 81 6.93 2.81 13.33
CA ASP A 81 7.32 4.21 13.15
C ASP A 81 6.72 4.78 11.85
N GLU A 82 6.73 4.00 10.76
CA GLU A 82 6.15 4.45 9.49
C GLU A 82 4.62 4.41 9.45
N ILE A 83 3.99 3.39 10.03
CA ILE A 83 2.52 3.30 10.08
C ILE A 83 1.93 4.32 11.05
N SER A 84 2.61 4.60 12.17
CA SER A 84 2.10 5.50 13.22
C SER A 84 2.12 6.96 12.82
N SER A 85 2.72 7.30 11.68
CA SER A 85 2.61 8.63 11.12
C SER A 85 1.15 8.89 10.71
N ASN A 86 0.48 9.81 11.40
CA ASN A 86 -0.85 10.25 11.01
C ASN A 86 -0.75 10.96 9.65
N LYS A 87 -1.22 10.31 8.59
CA LYS A 87 -1.33 10.87 7.24
C LYS A 87 -2.80 11.06 6.89
N ASP A 88 -3.09 12.09 6.11
CA ASP A 88 -4.43 12.32 5.60
C ASP A 88 -4.72 11.45 4.37
N PRO A 89 -5.98 11.00 4.18
CA PRO A 89 -6.38 10.32 2.97
C PRO A 89 -6.14 11.17 1.73
N THR A 90 -5.48 10.58 0.73
CA THR A 90 -5.22 11.21 -0.57
C THR A 90 -6.51 11.43 -1.36
N ASN A 91 -6.44 12.21 -2.44
CA ASN A 91 -7.59 12.42 -3.32
C ASN A 91 -8.17 11.10 -3.87
N SER A 92 -7.32 10.10 -4.15
CA SER A 92 -7.76 8.78 -4.60
C SER A 92 -8.63 8.07 -3.56
N HIS A 93 -8.23 8.10 -2.28
CA HIS A 93 -9.03 7.54 -1.19
C HIS A 93 -10.40 8.24 -1.10
N ARG A 94 -10.42 9.57 -1.20
CA ARG A 94 -11.65 10.39 -1.12
C ARG A 94 -12.58 10.21 -2.32
N ILE A 95 -12.05 9.88 -3.50
CA ILE A 95 -12.85 9.54 -4.66
C ILE A 95 -13.46 8.15 -4.46
N LEU A 96 -12.63 7.18 -4.07
CA LEU A 96 -13.09 5.80 -3.85
C LEU A 96 -14.18 5.73 -2.76
N SER A 97 -14.07 6.52 -1.69
CA SER A 97 -15.06 6.52 -0.61
C SER A 97 -16.42 7.12 -0.98
N LYS A 98 -16.49 7.86 -2.10
CA LYS A 98 -17.75 8.41 -2.63
C LYS A 98 -18.44 7.48 -3.61
N LEU A 99 -17.76 6.43 -4.07
CA LEU A 99 -18.35 5.42 -4.94
C LEU A 99 -19.13 4.42 -4.08
N PRO A 100 -20.26 3.87 -4.58
CA PRO A 100 -21.00 2.83 -3.88
C PRO A 100 -20.26 1.48 -4.00
N ILE A 101 -19.08 1.39 -3.40
CA ILE A 101 -18.27 0.17 -3.35
C ILE A 101 -18.20 -0.25 -1.88
N SER A 102 -18.66 -1.45 -1.58
CA SER A 102 -18.71 -1.98 -0.21
C SER A 102 -17.53 -2.87 0.16
N THR A 103 -16.74 -3.31 -0.84
CA THR A 103 -15.69 -4.31 -0.65
C THR A 103 -14.31 -3.75 -0.99
N TYR A 104 -13.45 -3.70 0.01
CA TYR A 104 -12.04 -3.28 -0.11
C TYR A 104 -11.12 -4.38 0.42
N TRP A 105 -10.11 -4.72 -0.37
CA TRP A 105 -9.01 -5.59 0.00
C TRP A 105 -7.72 -4.78 -0.06
N THR A 106 -6.85 -4.92 0.94
CA THR A 106 -5.56 -4.24 0.92
C THR A 106 -4.48 -5.07 1.61
N THR A 107 -3.24 -4.90 1.13
CA THR A 107 -2.03 -5.37 1.82
C THR A 107 -1.37 -4.26 2.63
N ASN A 108 -1.97 -3.07 2.68
CA ASN A 108 -1.43 -1.92 3.41
C ASN A 108 -1.80 -2.02 4.88
N TYR A 109 -0.93 -1.50 5.75
CA TYR A 109 -1.17 -1.46 7.19
C TYR A 109 -1.70 -0.10 7.68
N ASP A 110 -1.71 0.91 6.81
CA ASP A 110 -2.33 2.22 7.10
C ASP A 110 -3.86 2.11 7.15
N ARG A 111 -4.51 3.16 7.67
CA ARG A 111 -5.98 3.23 7.79
C ARG A 111 -6.61 4.24 6.83
N LEU A 112 -5.93 4.61 5.75
CA LEU A 112 -6.39 5.71 4.88
C LEU A 112 -7.72 5.40 4.17
N ILE A 113 -7.99 4.13 3.87
CA ILE A 113 -9.25 3.69 3.27
C ILE A 113 -10.39 3.90 4.28
N GLU A 114 -10.21 3.41 5.50
CA GLU A 114 -11.16 3.50 6.60
C GLU A 114 -11.40 4.95 7.01
N ASP A 115 -10.33 5.75 7.08
CA ASP A 115 -10.42 7.17 7.41
C ASP A 115 -11.11 8.00 6.33
N ALA A 116 -11.06 7.56 5.06
CA ALA A 116 -11.81 8.20 3.97
C ALA A 116 -13.29 7.81 3.90
N LEU A 117 -13.65 6.63 4.44
CA LEU A 117 -15.02 6.09 4.48
C LEU A 117 -15.85 6.58 5.67
N LYS A 118 -15.20 7.18 6.69
CA LYS A 118 -15.87 7.88 7.79
C LYS A 118 -16.58 9.16 7.31
#